data_AF-A0A9P7VB89-F1
#
_entry.id   AF-A0A9P7VB89-F1
#
_cell.length_a   1.000
_cell.length_b   1.000
_cell.length_c   1.000
_cell.angle_alpha   90.00
_cell.angle_beta   90.00
_cell.angle_gamma   90.00
#
_symmetry.space_group_name_H-M   'P 1'
#
loop_
_entity.id
_entity.type
_entity.pdbx_description
1 polymer ?
#
loop_
_entity_poly.entity_id
_entity_poly.type
_entity_poly.pdbx_seq_one_letter_code
_entity_poly.pdbx_strand_id
1 'polypeptide(L)'
;MTVERHNGIIESPRDSKETLIVISGSQSLLVKYETRHNHDVYYVNNVLILGSLVKGFIQKQIQPIMIVIYDDLRSFLGALKVLYNLNQTNSVQFEHTFSECDSPIQFKTYFMIPSKLITADILSSQSISAQLFARALSLKHGATVVSHTNDLDWVFELIINNDNNTFDLLRPKPVAEEKNNLILYIPKGWDSWSKISLLAKVSLGHGSSIPQLANDKEYTDFIHAYEQYLRNDDMWMLLQENSKSTASASNMKSPHKPSITLTEYLNNYKVVHST
;
A
#
# COMPACT_ATOMS: atom_id res chain seq x y z
N MET A 1 13.23 40.19 52.16
CA MET A 1 12.72 40.24 50.78
C MET A 1 12.87 38.84 50.21
N THR A 2 11.77 38.10 50.14
CA THR A 2 11.74 36.70 49.75
C THR A 2 11.23 36.64 48.32
N VAL A 3 12.06 36.15 47.39
CA VAL A 3 11.70 36.04 45.97
C VAL A 3 10.90 34.76 45.78
N GLU A 4 9.59 34.90 45.62
CA GLU A 4 8.70 33.81 45.22
C GLU A 4 9.02 33.40 43.78
N ARG A 5 9.62 32.21 43.61
CA ARG A 5 9.75 31.58 42.30
C ARG A 5 8.38 31.13 41.85
N HIS A 6 7.79 31.85 40.91
CA HIS A 6 6.65 31.37 40.14
C HIS A 6 7.08 30.13 39.35
N ASN A 7 6.54 28.97 39.74
CA ASN A 7 6.53 27.78 38.91
C ASN A 7 5.69 28.08 37.68
N GLY A 8 6.34 28.52 36.61
CA GLY A 8 5.75 28.53 35.29
C GLY A 8 5.32 27.10 34.98
N ILE A 9 4.02 26.90 34.80
CA ILE A 9 3.48 25.70 34.17
C ILE A 9 4.12 25.68 32.79
N ILE A 10 5.09 24.78 32.60
CA ILE A 10 5.60 24.45 31.27
C ILE A 10 4.39 23.82 30.58
N GLU A 11 3.71 24.59 29.73
CA GLU A 11 2.76 24.01 28.77
C GLU A 11 3.55 22.93 28.04
N SER A 12 3.13 21.67 28.20
CA SER A 12 3.72 20.59 27.42
C SER A 12 3.61 21.01 25.95
N PRO A 13 4.69 20.87 25.16
CA PRO A 13 4.64 21.18 23.74
C PRO A 13 3.41 20.50 23.18
N ARG A 14 2.48 21.28 22.60
CA ARG A 14 1.22 20.77 22.04
C ARG A 14 1.54 19.48 21.29
N ASP A 15 0.97 18.37 21.73
CA ASP A 15 1.19 17.05 21.13
C ASP A 15 1.09 17.22 19.62
N SER A 16 2.22 17.04 18.92
CA SER A 16 2.27 17.29 17.48
C SER A 16 1.32 16.32 16.82
N LYS A 17 0.26 16.84 16.20
CA LYS A 17 -0.71 16.02 15.47
C LYS A 17 0.01 15.21 14.41
N GLU A 18 -0.23 13.91 14.42
CA GLU A 18 0.27 13.03 13.37
C GLU A 18 -0.55 13.22 12.09
N THR A 19 0.09 13.11 10.93
CA THR A 19 -0.56 13.27 9.63
C THR A 19 -0.78 11.91 8.98
N LEU A 20 -2.02 11.62 8.59
CA LEU A 20 -2.38 10.42 7.83
C LEU A 20 -2.82 10.79 6.42
N ILE A 21 -2.36 10.02 5.44
CA ILE A 21 -2.78 10.14 4.05
C ILE A 21 -3.43 8.83 3.63
N VAL A 22 -4.75 8.86 3.45
CA VAL A 22 -5.56 7.74 2.96
C VAL A 22 -5.67 7.87 1.45
N ILE A 23 -5.16 6.88 0.72
CA ILE A 23 -5.10 6.88 -0.74
C ILE A 23 -6.11 5.85 -1.24
N SER A 24 -7.12 6.31 -1.97
CA SER A 24 -8.11 5.46 -2.64
C SER A 24 -8.07 5.69 -4.15
N GLY A 25 -8.48 4.71 -4.96
CA GLY A 25 -8.35 4.73 -6.42
C GLY A 25 -9.47 5.45 -7.17
N SER A 26 -10.25 6.31 -6.53
CA SER A 26 -11.44 6.90 -7.19
C SER A 26 -11.09 8.09 -8.10
N GLN A 27 -11.84 8.28 -9.20
CA GLN A 27 -11.55 9.35 -10.18
C GLN A 27 -11.81 10.79 -9.68
N SER A 28 -12.13 10.97 -8.40
CA SER A 28 -12.37 12.29 -7.83
C SER A 28 -11.06 13.06 -7.63
N LEU A 29 -11.00 14.29 -8.15
CA LEU A 29 -9.88 15.22 -7.92
C LEU A 29 -9.87 15.82 -6.50
N LEU A 30 -10.85 15.50 -5.68
CA LEU A 30 -11.02 16.11 -4.37
C LEU A 30 -10.06 15.46 -3.35
N VAL A 31 -9.28 16.31 -2.68
CA VAL A 31 -8.70 15.99 -1.36
C VAL A 31 -9.75 16.35 -0.33
N LYS A 32 -10.22 15.37 0.42
CA LYS A 32 -11.02 15.64 1.62
C LYS A 32 -10.08 15.68 2.82
N TYR A 33 -10.23 16.70 3.65
CA TYR A 33 -9.50 16.84 4.90
C TYR A 33 -10.48 16.75 6.07
N GLU A 34 -10.07 16.05 7.12
CA GLU A 34 -10.75 16.08 8.40
C GLU A 34 -9.76 15.82 9.53
N THR A 35 -10.14 16.27 10.72
CA THR A 35 -9.42 15.95 11.96
C THR A 35 -10.14 14.81 12.66
N ARG A 36 -9.45 13.71 12.95
CA ARG A 36 -9.96 12.63 13.80
C ARG A 36 -9.02 12.46 14.97
N HIS A 37 -9.54 12.50 16.20
CA HIS A 37 -8.74 12.43 17.43
C HIS A 37 -7.60 13.45 17.43
N ASN A 38 -6.34 12.98 17.43
CA ASN A 38 -5.14 13.80 17.39
C ASN A 38 -4.43 13.76 16.02
N HIS A 39 -5.19 13.46 14.96
CA HIS A 39 -4.67 13.17 13.64
C HIS A 39 -5.27 14.11 12.59
N ASP A 40 -4.40 14.61 11.72
CA ASP A 40 -4.78 15.31 10.49
C ASP A 40 -4.90 14.28 9.37
N VAL A 41 -6.12 14.03 8.89
CA VAL A 41 -6.41 12.96 7.91
C VAL A 41 -6.74 13.57 6.55
N TYR A 42 -5.96 13.17 5.55
CA TYR A 42 -6.13 13.57 4.15
C TYR A 42 -6.56 12.37 3.30
N TYR A 43 -7.75 12.46 2.73
CA TYR A 43 -8.28 11.48 1.80
C TYR A 43 -7.94 11.92 0.37
N VAL A 44 -7.05 11.17 -0.27
CA VAL A 44 -6.52 11.44 -1.61
C VAL A 44 -7.06 10.39 -2.56
N ASN A 45 -7.98 10.82 -3.40
CA ASN A 45 -8.62 9.94 -4.38
C ASN A 45 -7.86 9.92 -5.71
N ASN A 46 -7.11 10.97 -6.01
CA ASN A 46 -6.37 11.07 -7.25
C ASN A 46 -4.86 10.93 -7.02
N VAL A 47 -4.27 9.88 -7.61
CA VAL A 47 -2.83 9.60 -7.52
C VAL A 47 -1.96 10.72 -8.13
N LEU A 48 -2.49 11.52 -9.07
CA LEU A 48 -1.78 12.63 -9.68
C LEU A 48 -1.46 13.76 -8.69
N ILE A 49 -2.35 14.01 -7.72
CA ILE A 49 -2.15 15.05 -6.70
C ILE A 49 -1.40 14.53 -5.48
N LEU A 50 -1.31 13.21 -5.31
CA LEU A 50 -0.57 12.58 -4.20
C LEU A 50 0.89 13.04 -4.17
N GLY A 51 1.54 13.09 -5.34
CA GLY A 51 2.95 13.46 -5.44
C GLY A 51 3.25 14.86 -4.92
N SER A 52 2.44 15.86 -5.31
CA SER A 52 2.62 17.24 -4.86
C SER A 52 2.26 17.42 -3.38
N LEU A 53 1.21 16.75 -2.91
CA LEU A 53 0.79 16.79 -1.51
C LEU A 53 1.89 16.24 -0.59
N VAL A 54 2.39 15.04 -0.88
CA VAL A 54 3.43 14.40 -0.05
C VAL A 54 4.73 15.21 -0.08
N LYS A 55 5.13 15.76 -1.24
CA LYS A 55 6.27 16.70 -1.31
C LYS A 55 6.10 17.89 -0.36
N GLY A 56 4.90 18.45 -0.27
CA GLY A 56 4.59 19.54 0.65
C GLY A 56 4.79 19.17 2.12
N PHE A 57 4.46 17.94 2.51
CA PHE A 57 4.72 17.44 3.87
C PHE A 57 6.21 17.23 4.13
N ILE A 58 6.93 16.60 3.18
CA ILE A 58 8.39 16.40 3.27
C ILE A 58 9.11 17.75 3.44
N GLN A 59 8.74 18.77 2.65
CA GLN A 59 9.32 20.12 2.74
C GLN A 59 9.11 20.77 4.11
N LYS A 60 8.00 20.43 4.79
CA LYS A 60 7.69 20.86 6.15
C LYS A 60 8.28 19.95 7.23
N GLN A 61 9.09 18.96 6.85
CA GLN A 61 9.64 17.93 7.74
C GLN A 61 8.56 17.14 8.50
N ILE A 62 7.38 17.00 7.90
CA ILE A 62 6.29 16.17 8.42
C ILE A 62 6.40 14.80 7.74
N GLN A 63 6.44 13.73 8.54
CA GLN A 63 6.44 12.36 8.04
C GLN A 63 5.03 11.77 8.11
N PRO A 64 4.25 11.81 7.02
CA PRO A 64 2.90 11.25 7.04
C PRO A 64 2.93 9.71 7.10
N ILE A 65 1.92 9.15 7.75
CA ILE A 65 1.58 7.73 7.70
C ILE A 65 0.71 7.50 6.47
N MET A 66 1.11 6.56 5.62
CA MET A 66 0.42 6.24 4.37
C MET A 66 -0.54 5.07 4.57
N ILE A 67 -1.79 5.22 4.18
CA ILE A 67 -2.77 4.14 4.09
C ILE A 67 -3.16 4.01 2.61
N VAL A 68 -2.69 2.95 1.95
CA VAL A 68 -3.00 2.69 0.54
C VAL A 68 -4.11 1.64 0.47
N ILE A 69 -5.28 2.05 -0.01
CA ILE A 69 -6.44 1.16 -0.15
C ILE A 69 -6.33 0.39 -1.47
N TYR A 70 -6.47 -0.93 -1.40
CA TYR A 70 -6.54 -1.84 -2.54
C TYR A 70 -7.97 -1.83 -3.11
N ASP A 71 -8.34 -0.77 -3.82
CA ASP A 71 -9.62 -0.74 -4.54
C ASP A 71 -9.53 -1.57 -5.82
N ASP A 72 -8.51 -1.28 -6.62
CA ASP A 72 -8.12 -2.02 -7.80
C ASP A 72 -6.59 -2.01 -7.94
N LEU A 73 -6.06 -3.04 -8.60
CA LEU A 73 -4.62 -3.24 -8.71
C LEU A 73 -3.91 -2.10 -9.46
N ARG A 74 -4.57 -1.44 -10.43
CA ARG A 74 -3.95 -0.35 -11.20
C ARG A 74 -3.76 0.89 -10.34
N SER A 75 -4.80 1.31 -9.62
CA SER A 75 -4.72 2.47 -8.72
C SER A 75 -3.74 2.22 -7.58
N PHE A 76 -3.74 1.00 -7.03
CA PHE A 76 -2.81 0.57 -6.00
C PHE A 76 -1.35 0.67 -6.47
N LEU A 77 -1.01 0.09 -7.62
CA LEU A 77 0.32 0.19 -8.22
C LEU A 77 0.69 1.62 -8.61
N GLY A 78 -0.29 2.43 -9.01
CA GLY A 78 -0.12 3.85 -9.29
C GLY A 78 0.38 4.59 -8.04
N ALA A 79 -0.33 4.45 -6.92
CA ALA A 79 0.05 5.04 -5.64
C ALA A 79 1.46 4.62 -5.20
N LEU A 80 1.77 3.31 -5.28
CA LEU A 80 3.11 2.80 -4.92
C LEU A 80 4.22 3.41 -5.76
N LYS A 81 3.99 3.60 -7.06
CA LYS A 81 4.96 4.25 -7.94
C LYS A 81 5.22 5.69 -7.53
N VAL A 82 4.19 6.45 -7.19
CA VAL A 82 4.37 7.82 -6.70
C VAL A 82 5.22 7.83 -5.44
N LEU A 83 4.85 7.01 -4.45
CA LEU A 83 5.57 6.91 -3.18
C LEU A 83 7.02 6.48 -3.39
N TYR A 84 7.27 5.49 -4.26
CA TYR A 84 8.60 5.03 -4.62
C TYR A 84 9.44 6.14 -5.25
N ASN A 85 8.91 6.85 -6.25
CA ASN A 85 9.62 7.93 -6.92
C ASN A 85 9.93 9.09 -5.97
N LEU A 86 9.03 9.39 -5.03
CA LEU A 86 9.29 10.37 -3.99
C LEU A 86 10.50 9.97 -3.13
N ASN A 87 10.65 8.69 -2.77
CA ASN A 87 11.82 8.24 -2.00
C ASN A 87 13.14 8.40 -2.78
N GLN A 88 13.12 8.20 -4.10
CA GLN A 88 14.32 8.34 -4.93
C GLN A 88 14.76 9.80 -5.07
N THR A 89 13.80 10.73 -5.10
CA THR A 89 14.11 12.16 -5.30
C THR A 89 14.45 12.92 -4.03
N ASN A 90 14.11 12.39 -2.84
CA ASN A 90 14.31 13.08 -1.58
C ASN A 90 15.50 12.50 -0.81
N SER A 91 16.49 13.33 -0.48
CA SER A 91 17.64 12.95 0.34
C SER A 91 17.32 12.82 1.83
N VAL A 92 16.05 13.03 2.22
CA VAL A 92 15.62 12.92 3.61
C VAL A 92 15.54 11.44 3.96
N GLN A 93 16.62 10.93 4.55
CA GLN A 93 16.60 9.61 5.17
C GLN A 93 15.84 9.73 6.49
N PHE A 94 14.58 9.31 6.50
CA PHE A 94 13.92 9.03 7.77
C PHE A 94 14.61 7.81 8.40
N GLU A 95 14.91 7.86 9.70
CA GLU A 95 15.73 6.90 10.47
C GLU A 95 15.13 5.48 10.62
N HIS A 96 14.34 5.03 9.66
CA HIS A 96 13.89 3.65 9.62
C HIS A 96 14.83 2.82 8.74
N THR A 97 15.83 2.21 9.37
CA THR A 97 16.66 1.18 8.75
C THR A 97 15.84 -0.09 8.57
N PHE A 98 15.30 -0.27 7.37
CA PHE A 98 14.53 -1.46 7.02
C PHE A 98 15.48 -2.53 6.47
N SER A 99 15.99 -3.42 7.33
CA SER A 99 16.96 -4.46 6.92
C SER A 99 16.38 -5.62 6.12
N GLU A 100 15.05 -5.70 5.96
CA GLU A 100 14.36 -6.91 5.47
C GLU A 100 13.56 -6.73 4.18
N CYS A 101 13.57 -5.54 3.55
CA CYS A 101 12.85 -5.31 2.29
C CYS A 101 13.75 -4.71 1.20
N ASP A 102 13.59 -5.17 -0.04
CA ASP A 102 14.44 -4.79 -1.16
C ASP A 102 14.31 -3.32 -1.59
N SER A 103 13.12 -2.73 -1.43
CA SER A 103 12.81 -1.41 -1.98
C SER A 103 11.87 -0.65 -1.04
N PRO A 104 12.34 -0.28 0.16
CA PRO A 104 11.50 0.31 1.20
C PRO A 104 10.81 1.58 0.72
N ILE A 105 9.56 1.76 1.18
CA ILE A 105 8.93 3.08 1.19
C ILE A 105 9.37 3.81 2.46
N GLN A 106 9.86 5.06 2.34
CA GLN A 106 10.40 5.82 3.49
C GLN A 106 9.32 6.33 4.47
N PHE A 107 8.06 5.98 4.22
CA PHE A 107 6.92 6.30 5.06
C PHE A 107 6.42 5.04 5.76
N LYS A 108 5.96 5.18 7.00
CA LYS A 108 5.16 4.13 7.66
C LYS A 108 3.92 3.89 6.79
N THR A 109 3.79 2.69 6.25
CA THR A 109 2.83 2.38 5.19
C THR A 109 1.98 1.16 5.53
N TYR A 110 0.67 1.32 5.35
CA TYR A 110 -0.34 0.29 5.51
C TYR A 110 -1.02 0.02 4.17
N PHE A 111 -1.12 -1.24 3.79
CA PHE A 111 -1.89 -1.70 2.64
C PHE A 111 -3.22 -2.24 3.14
N MET A 112 -4.30 -1.54 2.82
CA MET A 112 -5.63 -1.91 3.26
C MET A 112 -6.36 -2.66 2.16
N ILE A 113 -6.67 -3.94 2.37
CA ILE A 113 -7.53 -4.72 1.49
C ILE A 113 -8.97 -4.57 1.96
N PRO A 114 -9.89 -4.02 1.14
CA PRO A 114 -11.30 -3.95 1.48
C PRO A 114 -11.85 -5.33 1.87
N SER A 115 -12.54 -5.41 3.00
CA SER A 115 -13.15 -6.63 3.50
C SER A 115 -14.01 -7.36 2.49
N LYS A 116 -14.78 -6.63 1.67
CA LYS A 116 -15.61 -7.21 0.60
C LYS A 116 -14.83 -8.12 -0.37
N LEU A 117 -13.51 -7.93 -0.50
CA LEU A 117 -12.63 -8.77 -1.31
C LEU A 117 -12.18 -10.05 -0.58
N ILE A 118 -12.44 -10.18 0.73
CA ILE A 118 -12.00 -11.29 1.59
C ILE A 118 -13.17 -12.01 2.30
N THR A 119 -14.24 -11.30 2.69
CA THR A 119 -15.26 -11.80 3.63
C THR A 119 -16.19 -12.89 3.11
N ALA A 120 -16.37 -13.04 1.80
CA ALA A 120 -17.26 -14.07 1.29
C ALA A 120 -16.63 -15.47 1.42
N ASP A 121 -15.32 -15.57 1.16
CA ASP A 121 -14.50 -16.77 1.29
C ASP A 121 -13.02 -16.36 1.13
N ILE A 122 -12.25 -16.41 2.22
CA ILE A 122 -10.82 -16.03 2.25
C ILE A 122 -9.96 -16.90 1.31
N LEU A 123 -10.44 -18.10 0.97
CA LEU A 123 -9.79 -19.03 0.06
C LEU A 123 -10.34 -18.94 -1.38
N SER A 124 -11.30 -18.05 -1.63
CA SER A 124 -11.77 -17.79 -2.99
C SER A 124 -10.63 -17.26 -3.85
N SER A 125 -10.71 -17.53 -5.15
CA SER A 125 -9.68 -17.11 -6.10
C SER A 125 -9.46 -15.59 -6.10
N GLN A 126 -10.51 -14.80 -5.90
CA GLN A 126 -10.43 -13.36 -5.80
C GLN A 126 -9.72 -12.91 -4.51
N SER A 127 -10.10 -13.50 -3.37
CA SER A 127 -9.50 -13.19 -2.07
C SER A 127 -8.03 -13.58 -2.00
N ILE A 128 -7.68 -14.76 -2.50
CA ILE A 128 -6.28 -15.21 -2.59
C ILE A 128 -5.50 -14.26 -3.48
N SER A 129 -6.03 -13.87 -4.65
CA SER A 129 -5.30 -12.99 -5.55
C SER A 129 -5.05 -11.61 -4.94
N ALA A 130 -6.04 -10.99 -4.30
CA ALA A 130 -5.86 -9.71 -3.59
C ALA A 130 -4.81 -9.83 -2.47
N GLN A 131 -4.86 -10.92 -1.69
CA GLN A 131 -3.86 -11.20 -0.66
C GLN A 131 -2.47 -11.36 -1.24
N LEU A 132 -2.31 -12.12 -2.32
CA LEU A 132 -1.00 -12.39 -2.94
C LEU A 132 -0.33 -11.10 -3.40
N PHE A 133 -1.05 -10.22 -4.10
CA PHE A 133 -0.47 -8.94 -4.55
C PHE A 133 -0.14 -8.02 -3.38
N ALA A 134 -1.07 -7.84 -2.44
CA ALA A 134 -0.84 -6.98 -1.28
C ALA A 134 0.37 -7.46 -0.46
N ARG A 135 0.49 -8.77 -0.23
CA ARG A 135 1.57 -9.40 0.52
C ARG A 135 2.92 -9.37 -0.19
N ALA A 136 2.94 -9.65 -1.50
CA ALA A 136 4.16 -9.59 -2.29
C ALA A 136 4.71 -8.15 -2.33
N LEU A 137 3.84 -7.17 -2.53
CA LEU A 137 4.21 -5.76 -2.53
C LEU A 137 4.56 -5.28 -1.12
N SER A 138 3.91 -5.80 -0.08
CA SER A 138 4.24 -5.42 1.30
C SER A 138 5.61 -5.95 1.71
N LEU A 139 5.98 -7.15 1.28
CA LEU A 139 7.31 -7.71 1.44
C LEU A 139 8.36 -6.86 0.70
N LYS A 140 8.07 -6.44 -0.54
CA LYS A 140 8.97 -5.61 -1.35
C LYS A 140 9.22 -4.21 -0.74
N HIS A 141 8.17 -3.61 -0.20
CA HIS A 141 8.19 -2.21 0.29
C HIS A 141 8.25 -2.04 1.81
N GLY A 142 8.17 -3.13 2.56
CA GLY A 142 8.13 -3.11 4.02
C GLY A 142 6.84 -2.49 4.57
N ALA A 143 5.69 -2.79 3.98
CA ALA A 143 4.39 -2.31 4.46
C ALA A 143 3.71 -3.34 5.38
N THR A 144 2.72 -2.89 6.17
CA THR A 144 1.80 -3.74 6.93
C THR A 144 0.51 -3.94 6.13
N VAL A 145 0.00 -5.18 6.03
CA VAL A 145 -1.28 -5.46 5.36
C VAL A 145 -2.40 -5.58 6.39
N VAL A 146 -3.53 -4.93 6.13
CA VAL A 146 -4.74 -4.97 6.97
C VAL A 146 -5.98 -5.21 6.12
N SER A 147 -6.96 -5.94 6.64
CA SER A 147 -8.31 -6.02 6.08
C SER A 147 -9.35 -6.01 7.20
N HIS A 148 -10.37 -5.18 7.07
CA HIS A 148 -11.34 -4.92 8.13
C HIS A 148 -12.76 -4.70 7.56
N THR A 149 -13.79 -5.22 8.24
CA THR A 149 -15.20 -5.21 7.76
C THR A 149 -15.82 -3.82 7.75
N ASN A 150 -15.39 -2.92 8.64
CA ASN A 150 -15.93 -1.55 8.79
C ASN A 150 -14.93 -0.45 8.38
N ASP A 151 -15.45 0.78 8.34
CA ASP A 151 -14.80 2.08 8.04
C ASP A 151 -13.38 2.23 8.65
N LEU A 152 -12.60 3.18 8.13
CA LEU A 152 -11.19 3.43 8.44
C LEU A 152 -10.88 3.66 9.94
N ASP A 153 -11.91 3.85 10.77
CA ASP A 153 -11.81 4.06 12.21
C ASP A 153 -10.94 3.04 12.92
N TRP A 154 -11.12 1.74 12.65
CA TRP A 154 -10.31 0.72 13.32
C TRP A 154 -8.85 0.74 12.85
N VAL A 155 -8.60 1.07 11.58
CA VAL A 155 -7.23 1.23 11.08
C VAL A 155 -6.55 2.40 11.79
N PHE A 156 -7.29 3.48 12.05
CA PHE A 156 -6.80 4.58 12.87
C PHE A 156 -6.51 4.12 14.30
N GLU A 157 -7.41 3.40 14.96
CA GLU A 157 -7.15 2.83 16.29
C GLU A 157 -5.92 1.92 16.31
N LEU A 158 -5.74 1.05 15.31
CA LEU A 158 -4.58 0.18 15.18
C LEU A 158 -3.28 1.00 15.04
N ILE A 159 -3.29 2.06 14.24
CA ILE A 159 -2.15 2.96 14.05
C ILE A 159 -1.82 3.66 15.36
N ILE A 160 -2.83 4.23 16.02
CA ILE A 160 -2.72 4.97 17.28
C ILE A 160 -2.19 4.09 18.42
N ASN A 161 -2.68 2.84 18.50
CA ASN A 161 -2.34 1.95 19.60
C ASN A 161 -1.01 1.21 19.39
N ASN A 162 -0.55 1.02 18.15
CA ASN A 162 0.74 0.37 17.89
C ASN A 162 1.93 1.24 18.31
N ASP A 163 1.83 2.57 18.24
CA ASP A 163 2.93 3.45 18.67
C ASP A 163 3.09 3.52 20.20
N ASN A 164 2.07 3.10 20.95
CA ASN A 164 2.06 3.13 22.42
C ASN A 164 2.43 1.79 23.10
N ASN A 165 3.04 0.83 22.38
CA ASN A 165 3.57 -0.44 22.93
C ASN A 165 2.58 -1.29 23.78
N THR A 166 1.28 -1.01 23.71
CA THR A 166 0.26 -1.64 24.59
C THR A 166 -0.57 -2.72 23.91
N PHE A 167 -0.35 -2.97 22.61
CA PHE A 167 -0.62 -4.32 22.12
C PHE A 167 0.47 -5.23 22.66
N ASP A 168 0.19 -5.85 23.81
CA ASP A 168 0.88 -6.99 24.41
C ASP A 168 0.82 -8.26 23.50
N LEU A 169 0.82 -8.06 22.18
CA LEU A 169 1.15 -9.00 21.13
C LEU A 169 2.67 -8.93 20.91
N LEU A 170 3.44 -9.36 21.92
CA LEU A 170 4.87 -9.68 21.81
C LEU A 170 5.19 -10.71 20.71
N ARG A 171 4.17 -11.20 20.00
CA ARG A 171 4.26 -11.78 18.66
C ARG A 171 3.02 -11.30 17.91
N PRO A 172 3.12 -10.38 16.94
CA PRO A 172 2.01 -10.18 16.04
C PRO A 172 1.72 -11.53 15.38
N LYS A 173 0.60 -12.13 15.74
CA LYS A 173 0.10 -13.32 15.05
C LYS A 173 -0.76 -12.83 13.90
N PRO A 174 -0.71 -13.47 12.73
CA PRO A 174 -1.73 -13.24 11.72
C PRO A 174 -3.06 -13.62 12.36
N VAL A 175 -3.96 -12.65 12.47
CA VAL A 175 -5.30 -12.89 12.98
C VAL A 175 -6.21 -13.00 11.77
N ALA A 176 -6.79 -14.19 11.60
CA ALA A 176 -8.00 -14.41 10.83
C ALA A 176 -9.08 -14.81 11.85
N GLU A 177 -9.45 -13.89 12.73
CA GLU A 177 -10.52 -14.07 13.71
C GLU A 177 -11.55 -12.96 13.51
N GLU A 178 -12.83 -13.30 13.37
CA GLU A 178 -13.93 -12.32 13.27
C GLU A 178 -14.12 -11.45 14.54
N LYS A 179 -13.30 -11.65 15.57
CA LYS A 179 -13.31 -10.78 16.75
C LYS A 179 -12.84 -9.39 16.34
N ASN A 180 -13.71 -8.41 16.58
CA ASN A 180 -13.47 -7.00 16.28
C ASN A 180 -13.32 -6.70 14.78
N ASN A 181 -14.04 -7.39 13.90
CA ASN A 181 -14.17 -6.99 12.49
C ASN A 181 -12.86 -7.05 11.66
N LEU A 182 -11.75 -7.52 12.26
CA LEU A 182 -10.45 -7.71 11.62
C LEU A 182 -10.42 -9.05 10.89
N ILE A 183 -10.26 -9.02 9.57
CA ILE A 183 -10.24 -10.25 8.75
C ILE A 183 -8.81 -10.72 8.50
N LEU A 184 -7.90 -9.77 8.28
CA LEU A 184 -6.51 -10.05 7.96
C LEU A 184 -5.61 -8.99 8.58
N TYR A 185 -4.56 -9.44 9.25
CA TYR A 185 -3.47 -8.58 9.70
C TYR A 185 -2.13 -9.26 9.43
N ILE A 186 -1.28 -8.61 8.64
CA ILE A 186 0.08 -9.07 8.35
C ILE A 186 1.03 -7.91 8.62
N PRO A 187 1.66 -7.90 9.80
CA PRO A 187 2.61 -6.87 10.13
C PRO A 187 3.86 -6.95 9.26
N LYS A 188 4.53 -5.81 9.15
CA LYS A 188 5.85 -5.70 8.56
C LYS A 188 6.81 -6.75 9.13
N GLY A 189 7.60 -7.37 8.25
CA GLY A 189 8.61 -8.39 8.61
C GLY A 189 8.04 -9.77 8.93
N TRP A 190 6.70 -9.90 9.06
CA TRP A 190 6.11 -11.21 9.35
C TRP A 190 6.10 -12.14 8.13
N ASP A 191 5.89 -11.58 6.94
CA ASP A 191 5.69 -12.37 5.73
C ASP A 191 7.00 -12.89 5.13
N SER A 192 6.89 -13.89 4.26
CA SER A 192 8.02 -14.36 3.45
C SER A 192 7.54 -14.94 2.13
N TRP A 193 8.43 -15.00 1.14
CA TRP A 193 8.09 -15.59 -0.16
C TRP A 193 7.56 -17.03 -0.03
N SER A 194 8.12 -17.84 0.88
CA SER A 194 7.63 -19.19 1.15
C SER A 194 6.19 -19.23 1.67
N LYS A 195 5.76 -18.24 2.46
CA LYS A 195 4.39 -18.14 2.96
C LYS A 195 3.42 -17.65 1.89
N ILE A 196 3.85 -16.72 1.03
CA ILE A 196 3.06 -16.19 -0.09
C ILE A 196 2.84 -17.29 -1.13
N SER A 197 3.90 -17.98 -1.54
CA SER A 197 3.83 -19.09 -2.50
C SER A 197 3.01 -20.28 -1.99
N LEU A 198 2.98 -20.53 -0.67
CA LEU A 198 2.11 -21.56 -0.10
C LEU A 198 0.63 -21.20 -0.28
N LEU A 199 0.24 -19.95 -0.04
CA LEU A 199 -1.12 -19.48 -0.27
C LEU A 199 -1.51 -19.62 -1.75
N ALA A 200 -0.60 -19.27 -2.65
CA ALA A 200 -0.80 -19.40 -4.10
C ALA A 200 -1.03 -20.86 -4.54
N LYS A 201 -0.37 -21.83 -3.91
CA LYS A 201 -0.59 -23.25 -4.26
C LYS A 201 -1.96 -23.76 -3.85
N VAL A 202 -2.56 -23.21 -2.79
CA VAL A 202 -3.92 -23.59 -2.34
C VAL A 202 -4.97 -23.20 -3.39
N SER A 203 -4.78 -22.08 -4.10
CA SER A 203 -5.70 -21.64 -5.15
C SER A 203 -5.61 -22.46 -6.45
N LEU A 204 -4.50 -23.15 -6.73
CA LEU A 204 -4.38 -24.05 -7.88
C LEU A 204 -5.28 -25.28 -7.74
N GLY A 205 -5.51 -25.76 -6.51
CA GLY A 205 -6.37 -26.91 -6.24
C GLY A 205 -7.84 -26.68 -6.60
N HIS A 206 -8.26 -25.43 -6.78
CA HIS A 206 -9.63 -25.04 -7.07
C HIS A 206 -9.90 -24.78 -8.57
N GLY A 207 -8.95 -25.15 -9.46
CA GLY A 207 -9.13 -25.03 -10.91
C GLY A 207 -9.10 -23.59 -11.44
N SER A 208 -8.58 -22.64 -10.66
CA SER A 208 -8.43 -21.26 -11.10
C SER A 208 -7.33 -21.14 -12.16
N SER A 209 -7.63 -20.43 -13.26
CA SER A 209 -6.70 -20.09 -14.35
C SER A 209 -5.88 -18.81 -14.12
N ILE A 210 -5.96 -18.21 -12.93
CA ILE A 210 -5.28 -16.95 -12.62
C ILE A 210 -3.75 -17.18 -12.49
N PRO A 211 -2.89 -16.28 -13.02
CA PRO A 211 -1.47 -16.23 -12.67
C PRO A 211 -1.32 -15.99 -11.17
N GLN A 212 -0.87 -16.99 -10.42
CA GLN A 212 -1.02 -17.02 -8.97
C GLN A 212 0.25 -16.72 -8.19
N LEU A 213 1.36 -16.32 -8.82
CA LEU A 213 2.66 -16.29 -8.12
C LEU A 213 2.90 -17.66 -7.43
N ALA A 214 2.55 -18.75 -8.11
CA ALA A 214 2.49 -20.08 -7.48
C ALA A 214 3.86 -20.76 -7.36
N ASN A 215 4.86 -20.20 -8.04
CA ASN A 215 6.24 -20.67 -8.07
C ASN A 215 7.23 -19.50 -8.15
N ASP A 216 8.49 -19.79 -7.87
CA ASP A 216 9.58 -18.79 -7.82
C ASP A 216 9.75 -18.06 -9.15
N LYS A 217 9.51 -18.74 -10.27
CA LYS A 217 9.62 -18.15 -11.60
C LYS A 217 8.55 -17.07 -11.80
N GLU A 218 7.27 -17.39 -11.54
CA GLU A 218 6.17 -16.43 -11.67
C GLU A 218 6.35 -15.22 -10.78
N TYR A 219 6.86 -15.42 -9.57
CA TYR A 219 7.21 -14.32 -8.67
C TYR A 219 8.34 -13.47 -9.20
N THR A 220 9.43 -14.10 -9.62
CA THR A 220 10.57 -13.39 -10.21
C THR A 220 10.13 -12.58 -11.42
N ASP A 221 9.30 -13.17 -12.29
CA ASP A 221 8.73 -12.50 -13.46
C ASP A 221 7.86 -11.30 -13.05
N PHE A 222 6.99 -11.47 -12.05
CA PHE A 222 6.15 -10.39 -11.52
C PHE A 222 6.96 -9.25 -10.89
N ILE A 223 7.91 -9.57 -10.01
CA ILE A 223 8.77 -8.58 -9.35
C ILE A 223 9.61 -7.83 -10.38
N HIS A 224 10.18 -8.54 -11.36
CA HIS A 224 10.93 -7.92 -12.44
C HIS A 224 10.06 -6.97 -13.28
N ALA A 225 8.86 -7.40 -13.67
CA ALA A 225 7.91 -6.55 -14.39
C ALA A 225 7.48 -5.33 -13.55
N TYR A 226 7.30 -5.51 -12.24
CA TYR A 226 6.97 -4.45 -11.30
C TYR A 226 8.12 -3.45 -11.12
N GLU A 227 9.36 -3.90 -10.99
CA GLU A 227 10.53 -3.03 -10.91
C GLU A 227 10.74 -2.23 -12.18
N GLN A 228 10.56 -2.85 -13.36
CA GLN A 228 10.57 -2.14 -14.63
C GLN A 228 9.49 -1.06 -14.66
N TYR A 229 8.29 -1.40 -14.20
CA TYR A 229 7.18 -0.45 -14.08
C TYR A 229 7.51 0.73 -13.15
N LEU A 230 8.19 0.50 -12.02
CA LEU A 230 8.62 1.57 -11.13
C LEU A 230 9.63 2.51 -11.80
N ARG A 231 10.58 1.96 -12.56
CA ARG A 231 11.65 2.72 -13.22
C ARG A 231 11.22 3.48 -14.48
N ASN A 232 10.15 3.05 -15.14
CA ASN A 232 9.76 3.65 -16.41
C ASN A 232 9.00 4.97 -16.19
N ASP A 233 9.55 6.11 -16.61
CA ASP A 233 8.91 7.42 -16.44
C ASP A 233 7.66 7.63 -17.32
N ASP A 234 7.53 6.88 -18.43
CA ASP A 234 6.53 7.12 -19.48
C ASP A 234 5.09 6.88 -19.04
N MET A 235 4.86 6.16 -17.95
CA MET A 235 3.50 5.77 -17.57
C MET A 235 2.67 6.88 -16.91
N TRP A 236 3.30 7.99 -16.49
CA TRP A 236 2.56 9.19 -16.08
C TRP A 236 1.71 9.77 -17.24
N MET A 237 2.13 9.55 -18.49
CA MET A 237 1.37 9.93 -19.69
C MET A 237 0.14 9.03 -19.90
N LEU A 238 0.25 7.73 -19.66
CA LEU A 238 -0.85 6.77 -19.87
C LEU A 238 -2.00 6.89 -18.84
N LEU A 239 -1.71 7.39 -17.64
CA LEU A 239 -2.76 7.75 -16.66
C LEU A 239 -3.48 9.06 -17.04
N GLN A 240 -2.82 9.97 -17.78
CA GLN A 240 -3.46 11.17 -18.32
C GLN A 240 -4.28 10.86 -19.58
N GLU A 241 -3.78 10.03 -20.49
CA GLU A 241 -4.45 9.72 -21.77
C GLU A 241 -5.74 8.92 -21.62
N ASN A 242 -5.90 8.10 -20.58
CA ASN A 242 -7.17 7.40 -20.34
C ASN A 242 -8.32 8.31 -19.85
N SER A 243 -8.04 9.59 -19.56
CA SER A 243 -9.09 10.61 -19.37
C SER A 243 -9.53 11.27 -20.68
N LYS A 244 -8.86 10.96 -21.81
CA LYS A 244 -9.15 11.49 -23.14
C LYS A 244 -9.04 10.40 -24.22
N SER A 245 -10.12 9.62 -24.36
CA SER A 245 -10.49 8.86 -25.56
C SER A 245 -9.60 7.71 -26.05
N THR A 246 -10.30 6.64 -26.46
CA THR A 246 -9.91 5.60 -27.41
C THR A 246 -9.24 6.17 -28.68
N ALA A 247 -8.05 5.65 -29.04
CA ALA A 247 -7.72 5.07 -30.36
C ALA A 247 -6.20 5.06 -30.66
N SER A 248 -5.78 3.97 -31.31
CA SER A 248 -4.61 3.83 -32.20
C SER A 248 -3.26 3.43 -31.59
N ALA A 249 -2.89 2.16 -31.78
CA ALA A 249 -1.53 1.64 -31.58
C ALA A 249 -0.81 1.47 -32.92
N SER A 250 0.46 1.87 -33.01
CA SER A 250 1.35 1.51 -34.12
C SER A 250 2.73 1.05 -33.64
N ASN A 251 3.00 -0.21 -33.95
CA ASN A 251 4.23 -0.99 -34.08
C ASN A 251 5.62 -0.31 -33.98
N MET A 252 6.49 -0.87 -33.14
CA MET A 252 7.92 -1.11 -33.46
C MET A 252 8.38 -2.45 -32.85
N LYS A 253 9.02 -3.30 -33.67
CA LYS A 253 9.61 -4.60 -33.28
C LYS A 253 11.11 -4.44 -33.02
N SER A 254 11.57 -4.85 -31.84
CA SER A 254 12.98 -5.11 -31.50
C SER A 254 13.13 -6.57 -31.07
N PRO A 255 14.21 -7.29 -31.45
CA PRO A 255 14.39 -8.70 -31.13
C PRO A 255 15.13 -8.85 -29.79
N HIS A 256 14.44 -8.56 -28.70
CA HIS A 256 14.74 -9.15 -27.41
C HIS A 256 13.53 -9.99 -26.98
N LYS A 257 13.77 -11.14 -26.38
CA LYS A 257 12.71 -12.00 -25.80
C LYS A 257 11.79 -11.07 -24.99
N PRO A 258 10.51 -10.88 -25.36
CA PRO A 258 9.71 -9.81 -24.78
C PRO A 258 9.55 -10.08 -23.30
N SER A 259 10.18 -9.24 -22.47
CA SER A 259 9.85 -9.17 -21.05
C SER A 259 8.40 -8.74 -20.98
N ILE A 260 7.53 -9.62 -20.47
CA ILE A 260 6.11 -9.32 -20.28
C ILE A 260 6.01 -8.02 -19.48
N THR A 261 5.38 -7.01 -20.06
CA THR A 261 5.17 -5.74 -19.36
C THR A 261 4.18 -5.95 -18.21
N LEU A 262 4.23 -5.13 -17.16
CA LEU A 262 3.23 -5.22 -16.09
C LEU A 262 1.80 -5.08 -16.64
N THR A 263 1.61 -4.25 -17.67
CA THR A 263 0.34 -4.12 -18.39
C THR A 263 -0.09 -5.44 -19.04
N GLU A 264 0.81 -6.16 -19.72
CA GLU A 264 0.51 -7.48 -20.30
C GLU A 264 0.23 -8.52 -19.21
N TYR A 265 0.99 -8.52 -18.12
CA TYR A 265 0.75 -9.38 -16.96
C TYR A 265 -0.66 -9.14 -16.37
N LEU A 266 -1.03 -7.87 -16.20
CA LEU A 266 -2.34 -7.45 -15.68
C LEU A 266 -3.48 -7.67 -16.66
N ASN A 267 -3.24 -7.57 -17.98
CA ASN A 267 -4.27 -7.82 -18.99
C ASN A 267 -4.59 -9.32 -19.08
N ASN A 268 -3.58 -10.17 -18.99
CA ASN A 268 -3.77 -11.62 -18.84
C ASN A 268 -4.56 -11.95 -17.55
N TYR A 269 -4.37 -11.15 -16.50
CA TYR A 269 -5.14 -11.26 -15.25
C TYR A 269 -6.61 -10.82 -15.42
N LYS A 270 -6.92 -9.73 -16.12
CA LYS A 270 -8.30 -9.21 -16.32
C LYS A 270 -9.21 -10.13 -17.13
N VAL A 271 -8.67 -10.82 -18.15
CA VAL A 271 -9.45 -11.74 -19.00
C VAL A 271 -10.10 -12.86 -18.17
N VAL A 272 -9.50 -13.23 -17.03
CA VAL A 272 -10.00 -14.28 -16.14
C VAL A 272 -11.13 -13.81 -15.20
N HIS A 273 -11.25 -12.50 -14.94
CA HIS A 273 -12.21 -11.93 -13.97
C HIS A 273 -13.45 -11.28 -14.60
N SER A 274 -13.60 -11.37 -15.93
CA SER A 274 -14.68 -10.71 -16.69
C SER A 274 -15.73 -11.69 -17.25
N THR A 275 -15.61 -12.98 -16.94
CA THR A 275 -16.47 -14.09 -17.38
C THR A 275 -17.04 -14.81 -16.18
#